data_AF-A0A2P2KK29-F1
#
_entry.id   AF-A0A2P2KK29-F1
#
_cell.length_a   1.000
_cell.length_b   1.000
_cell.length_c   1.000
_cell.angle_alpha   90.00
_cell.angle_beta   90.00
_cell.angle_gamma   90.00
#
_symmetry.space_group_name_H-M   'P 1'
#
loop_
_entity.id
_entity.type
_entity.pdbx_description
1 polymer ?
#
loop_
_entity_poly.entity_id
_entity_poly.type
_entity_poly.pdbx_seq_one_letter_code
_entity_poly.pdbx_strand_id
1 'polypeptide(L)' 'MEDHMLSSVHATVFKESESIEGKCIRIEGYDFNQGVNYSQLLKSMVSTGFQASNLGDAIEVVNQMIGGSLMSV' A
#
# COMPACT_ATOMS: atom_id res chain seq x y z
N MET A 1 29.81 30.52 -6.91
CA MET A 1 28.36 30.70 -6.62
C MET A 1 27.57 29.53 -7.20
N GLU A 2 27.84 29.13 -8.45
CA GLU A 2 27.27 27.94 -9.10
C GLU A 2 27.65 26.62 -8.42
N ASP A 3 28.90 26.42 -8.01
CA ASP A 3 29.35 25.19 -7.31
C ASP A 3 28.61 24.91 -6.00
N HIS A 4 28.30 25.98 -5.24
CA HIS A 4 27.57 25.88 -3.99
C HIS A 4 26.08 25.56 -4.22
N MET A 5 25.51 26.00 -5.34
CA MET A 5 24.16 25.60 -5.73
C MET A 5 24.12 24.13 -6.13
N LEU A 6 25.10 23.67 -6.91
CA LEU A 6 25.16 22.29 -7.35
C LEU A 6 25.34 21.32 -6.15
N SER A 7 26.20 21.68 -5.19
CA SER A 7 26.38 20.90 -3.97
C SER A 7 25.12 20.86 -3.10
N SER A 8 24.37 21.96 -3.02
CA SER A 8 23.11 22.05 -2.29
C SER A 8 22.00 21.21 -2.94
N VAL A 9 21.88 21.23 -4.26
CA VAL A 9 20.91 20.39 -4.99
C VAL A 9 21.26 18.92 -4.81
N HIS A 10 22.55 18.57 -4.92
CA HIS A 10 23.02 17.21 -4.69
C HIS A 10 22.66 16.73 -3.27
N ALA A 11 22.98 17.50 -2.23
CA ALA A 11 22.65 17.14 -0.85
C ALA A 11 21.13 17.02 -0.61
N THR A 12 20.31 17.77 -1.34
CA THR A 12 18.84 17.73 -1.20
C THR A 12 18.23 16.49 -1.86
N VAL A 13 18.69 16.14 -3.05
CA VAL A 13 18.16 15.00 -3.82
C VAL A 13 18.67 13.67 -3.26
N PHE A 14 19.93 13.62 -2.82
CA PHE A 14 20.57 12.41 -2.29
C PHE A 14 20.55 12.36 -0.77
N LYS A 15 19.45 12.79 -0.16
CA LYS A 15 19.26 12.62 1.27
C LYS A 15 19.07 11.14 1.59
N GLU A 16 19.86 10.63 2.52
CA GLU A 16 19.76 9.25 3.01
C GLU A 16 18.35 8.96 3.57
N SER A 17 17.83 7.78 3.24
CA SER A 17 16.54 7.29 3.72
C SER A 17 16.70 6.29 4.86
N GLU A 18 15.73 6.25 5.77
CA GLU A 18 15.65 5.21 6.79
C GLU A 18 14.99 3.93 6.25
N SER A 19 15.35 2.77 6.80
CA SER A 19 14.70 1.51 6.44
C SER A 19 13.31 1.37 7.09
N ILE A 20 12.34 1.00 6.27
CA ILE A 20 10.95 0.69 6.67
C ILE A 20 10.62 -0.80 6.50
N GLU A 21 11.64 -1.64 6.33
CA GLU A 21 11.46 -3.07 6.11
C GLU A 21 10.71 -3.73 7.27
N GLY A 22 9.67 -4.51 6.94
CA GLY A 22 8.76 -5.12 7.92
C GLY A 22 7.76 -4.17 8.59
N LYS A 23 7.81 -2.86 8.33
CA LYS A 23 6.90 -1.87 8.93
C LYS A 23 5.73 -1.49 8.03
N CYS A 24 5.91 -1.59 6.71
CA CYS A 24 4.93 -1.17 5.72
C CYS A 24 4.62 -2.31 4.75
N ILE A 25 3.35 -2.37 4.32
CA ILE A 25 2.94 -3.25 3.23
C ILE A 25 3.62 -2.77 1.95
N ARG A 26 4.25 -3.69 1.21
CA ARG A 26 4.81 -3.39 -0.10
C ARG A 26 3.68 -3.13 -1.09
N ILE A 27 3.79 -2.03 -1.85
CA ILE A 27 2.83 -1.71 -2.90
C ILE A 27 3.01 -2.70 -4.06
N GLU A 28 1.98 -3.49 -4.32
CA GLU A 28 1.97 -4.54 -5.32
C GLU A 28 0.52 -4.80 -5.77
N GLY A 29 0.29 -4.75 -7.08
CA GLY A 29 -1.01 -5.06 -7.68
C GLY A 29 -1.18 -6.54 -7.99
N TYR A 30 -2.38 -6.93 -8.44
CA TYR A 30 -2.65 -8.29 -8.86
C TYR A 30 -1.84 -8.68 -10.12
N ASP A 31 -1.19 -9.84 -10.07
CA ASP A 31 -0.47 -10.40 -11.20
C ASP A 31 -1.41 -11.19 -12.12
N PHE A 32 -1.76 -10.59 -13.25
CA PHE A 32 -2.63 -11.23 -14.26
C PHE A 32 -1.97 -12.42 -14.97
N ASN A 33 -0.65 -12.66 -14.82
CA ASN A 33 -0.04 -13.90 -15.31
C ASN A 33 -0.56 -15.14 -14.57
N GLN A 34 -1.18 -14.97 -13.39
CA GLN A 34 -1.84 -16.05 -12.64
C GLN A 34 -3.30 -16.29 -13.12
N GLY A 35 -3.69 -15.69 -14.25
CA GLY A 35 -5.04 -15.74 -14.80
C GLY A 35 -5.97 -14.72 -14.16
N VAL A 36 -7.28 -14.86 -14.39
CA VAL A 36 -8.30 -13.94 -13.84
C VAL A 36 -8.97 -14.57 -12.61
N ASN A 37 -8.41 -14.29 -11.43
CA ASN A 37 -8.99 -14.69 -10.15
C ASN A 37 -9.55 -13.46 -9.43
N TYR A 38 -10.87 -13.28 -9.49
CA TYR A 38 -11.54 -12.11 -8.87
C TYR A 38 -11.34 -12.03 -7.35
N SER A 39 -11.26 -13.16 -6.65
CA SER A 39 -11.01 -13.14 -5.20
C SER A 39 -9.64 -12.57 -4.89
N GLN A 40 -8.60 -12.99 -5.62
CA GLN A 40 -7.25 -12.49 -5.44
C GLN A 40 -7.07 -11.06 -5.97
N LEU A 41 -7.74 -10.71 -7.06
CA LEU A 41 -7.78 -9.35 -7.58
C LEU A 41 -8.38 -8.37 -6.56
N LEU A 42 -9.51 -8.72 -5.95
CA LEU A 42 -10.12 -7.87 -4.92
C LEU A 42 -9.29 -7.83 -3.64
N LYS A 43 -8.65 -8.95 -3.26
CA LYS A 43 -7.72 -8.99 -2.12
C LYS A 43 -6.49 -8.10 -2.34
N SER A 44 -5.94 -8.04 -3.55
CA SER A 44 -4.76 -7.21 -3.84
C SER A 44 -5.04 -5.71 -3.72
N MET A 45 -6.32 -5.28 -3.67
CA MET A 45 -6.68 -3.87 -3.57
C MET A 45 -6.03 -3.19 -2.35
N VAL A 46 -5.87 -3.91 -1.22
CA VAL A 46 -5.19 -3.39 -0.02
C VAL A 46 -3.76 -2.92 -0.29
N SER A 47 -3.03 -3.60 -1.20
CA SER A 47 -1.64 -3.30 -1.56
C SER A 47 -1.50 -2.53 -2.88
N THR A 48 -2.59 -2.24 -3.60
CA THR A 48 -2.54 -1.53 -4.90
C THR A 48 -2.30 -0.03 -4.73
N GLY A 49 -2.75 0.58 -3.63
CA GLY A 49 -2.59 2.01 -3.34
C GLY A 49 -3.79 2.89 -3.71
N PHE A 50 -3.74 4.16 -3.32
CA PHE A 50 -4.80 5.16 -3.55
C PHE A 50 -6.18 4.68 -3.08
N GLN A 51 -7.22 4.82 -3.92
CA GLN A 51 -8.59 4.40 -3.59
C GLN A 51 -8.75 2.87 -3.57
N ALA A 52 -7.86 2.12 -4.22
CA ALA A 52 -7.90 0.66 -4.14
C ALA A 52 -7.63 0.20 -2.71
N SER A 53 -6.62 0.78 -2.03
CA SER A 53 -6.35 0.46 -0.63
C SER A 53 -7.53 0.79 0.27
N ASN A 54 -8.14 1.97 0.11
CA ASN A 54 -9.35 2.34 0.86
C ASN A 54 -10.52 1.35 0.63
N LEU A 55 -10.68 0.83 -0.59
CA LEU A 55 -11.68 -0.19 -0.88
C LEU A 55 -11.35 -1.52 -0.18
N GLY A 56 -10.07 -1.93 -0.18
CA GLY A 56 -9.60 -3.10 0.56
C GLY A 56 -9.90 -3.00 2.06
N ASP A 57 -9.58 -1.85 2.66
CA ASP A 57 -9.85 -1.57 4.08
C ASP A 57 -11.35 -1.57 4.37
N ALA A 58 -12.17 -0.97 3.50
CA ALA A 58 -13.63 -0.96 3.65
C ALA A 58 -14.24 -2.38 3.64
N ILE A 59 -13.72 -3.27 2.79
CA ILE A 59 -14.14 -4.67 2.77
C ILE A 59 -13.82 -5.35 4.10
N GLU A 60 -12.64 -5.12 4.67
CA GLU A 60 -12.26 -5.66 5.97
C GLU A 60 -13.18 -5.15 7.10
N VAL A 61 -13.42 -3.83 7.15
CA VAL A 61 -14.31 -3.20 8.12
C VAL A 61 -15.72 -3.80 8.07
N VAL A 62 -16.30 -3.97 6.88
CA VAL A 62 -17.63 -4.59 6.73
C VAL A 62 -17.63 -6.04 7.20
N ASN A 63 -16.58 -6.82 6.90
CA ASN A 63 -16.48 -8.20 7.38
C ASN A 63 -16.39 -8.26 8.91
N GLN A 64 -15.69 -7.32 9.56
CA GLN A 64 -15.65 -7.22 11.01
C GLN A 64 -17.03 -6.89 11.60
N MET A 65 -17.80 -5.98 10.96
CA MET A 65 -19.17 -5.68 11.37
C MET A 65 -20.08 -6.92 11.31
N ILE A 66 -20.00 -7.68 10.22
CA ILE A 66 -20.79 -8.92 10.05
C ILE A 66 -20.37 -9.98 11.06
N GLY A 67 -19.06 -10.19 11.25
CA GLY A 67 -18.53 -11.14 12.23
C GLY A 67 -18.93 -10.81 13.67
N GLY A 68 -18.85 -9.54 14.06
CA GLY A 68 -19.32 -9.07 15.37
C GLY A 68 -20.83 -9.25 15.56
N SER A 69 -21.63 -9.02 14.51
CA SER A 69 -23.07 -9.27 14.54
C SER A 69 -23.40 -10.76 14.71
N LEU A 70 -22.61 -11.67 14.15
CA LEU A 70 -22.81 -13.12 14.28
C LEU A 70 -22.38 -13.68 15.64
N MET A 71 -21.51 -12.97 16.38
CA MET A 71 -21.06 -13.38 17.71
C MET A 71 -21.94 -12.84 18.86
N SER A 72 -22.89 -11.95 18.56
CA SER A 72 -23.77 -11.32 19.55
C SER A 72 -25.12 -12.03 19.74
N VAL A 73 -25.28 -13.26 19.24
CA VAL A 73 -26.50 -14.08 19.35
C VAL A 73 -26.25 -15.38 20.11
#